data_AF-A0A6S6YZJ8-F1
#
_entry.id   AF-A0A6S6YZJ8-F1
#
_cell.length_a   1.000
_cell.length_b   1.000
_cell.length_c   1.000
_cell.angle_alpha   90.00
_cell.angle_beta   90.00
_cell.angle_gamma   90.00
#
_symmetry.space_group_name_H-M   'P 1'
#
loop_
_entity.id
_entity.type
_entity.pdbx_description
1 polymer ?
#
loop_
_entity_poly.entity_id
_entity_poly.type
_entity_poly.pdbx_seq_one_letter_code
_entity_poly.pdbx_strand_id
1 'polypeptide(L)'
;MPPRTESRHRPLALAALLLLPALIAVQAAPLCRPLAQADRETVIADIALDDTHTLLGLDGSRIKTWRPMVEVATGLHATALPWAERVDWSVYRAPAGARIGRTVLRFERSADGVRHLCALSTYSANIVAQALAAPDDALPPPDTETRFRYDDAGRLSSYDVQARPWNGAKVPPARHCLRYDPQGWLAETSTGACDGQPRPQARYVHDAAGRLLRVIFYLESNAAGQDQAREVVVYDQQGQPAQRYRRQVIPLADESTVLGPPHRALATSNAILVLDGPAWRSPALESYHYDWAIVQSQDGEAGALYQAKRNPAAVLANGNSGNGGVFNMSAAQRQRIWETARQHPGHVHWLWAPGQISTLVTAMTAQAWAACANPLDRRADACAPR
;
A
#
# COMPACT_ATOMS: atom_id res chain seq x y z
N MET A 1 -78.91 16.40 60.42
CA MET A 1 -79.05 14.97 60.79
C MET A 1 -78.32 14.12 59.74
N PRO A 2 -77.57 13.09 60.15
CA PRO A 2 -76.55 12.34 59.37
C PRO A 2 -77.21 11.25 58.46
N PRO A 3 -76.53 10.34 57.71
CA PRO A 3 -75.10 9.92 57.81
C PRO A 3 -74.33 9.56 56.49
N ARG A 4 -72.99 9.34 56.67
CA ARG A 4 -72.06 8.29 56.16
C ARG A 4 -72.22 7.82 54.68
N THR A 5 -71.15 7.68 53.87
CA THR A 5 -70.04 6.72 54.04
C THR A 5 -68.97 6.99 52.95
N GLU A 6 -67.70 6.82 53.31
CA GLU A 6 -66.53 6.90 52.43
C GLU A 6 -66.26 5.63 51.61
N SER A 7 -65.74 5.86 50.40
CA SER A 7 -64.58 5.21 49.76
C SER A 7 -64.56 3.68 49.53
N ARG A 8 -64.46 3.30 48.24
CA ARG A 8 -63.48 2.35 47.65
C ARG A 8 -63.88 2.01 46.21
N HIS A 9 -63.28 2.68 45.23
CA HIS A 9 -63.23 2.16 43.85
C HIS A 9 -61.76 1.94 43.46
N ARG A 10 -61.42 0.67 43.26
CA ARG A 10 -60.15 0.19 42.70
C ARG A 10 -60.10 0.58 41.23
N PRO A 11 -59.06 1.25 40.72
CA PRO A 11 -58.77 1.19 39.30
C PRO A 11 -57.99 -0.09 38.98
N LEU A 12 -58.59 -0.95 38.16
CA LEU A 12 -57.91 -2.01 37.41
C LEU A 12 -56.89 -1.35 36.48
N ALA A 13 -55.60 -1.49 36.81
CA ALA A 13 -54.51 -1.13 35.91
C ALA A 13 -54.45 -2.17 34.78
N LEU A 14 -54.83 -1.75 33.57
CA LEU A 14 -54.62 -2.53 32.34
C LEU A 14 -53.13 -2.43 31.97
N ALA A 15 -52.40 -3.52 32.15
CA ALA A 15 -51.02 -3.67 31.72
C ALA A 15 -50.96 -3.81 30.20
N ALA A 16 -50.59 -2.73 29.51
CA ALA A 16 -50.13 -2.77 28.12
C ALA A 16 -48.61 -2.98 28.12
N LEU A 17 -48.17 -4.24 28.26
CA LEU A 17 -46.79 -4.65 28.00
C LEU A 17 -46.62 -4.77 26.49
N LEU A 18 -46.07 -3.70 25.91
CA LEU A 18 -45.60 -3.63 24.54
C LEU A 18 -44.52 -4.69 24.31
N LEU A 19 -44.76 -5.52 23.30
CA LEU A 19 -43.81 -6.40 22.64
C LEU A 19 -42.66 -5.56 22.07
N LEU A 20 -41.56 -5.44 22.81
CA LEU A 20 -40.27 -5.10 22.25
C LEU A 20 -39.75 -6.36 21.52
N PRO A 21 -39.49 -6.33 20.20
CA PRO A 21 -38.66 -7.36 19.60
C PRO A 21 -37.28 -7.16 20.20
N ALA A 22 -36.85 -8.12 21.03
CA ALA A 22 -35.46 -8.23 21.42
C ALA A 22 -34.65 -8.44 20.14
N LEU A 23 -34.10 -7.35 19.61
CA LEU A 23 -32.98 -7.38 18.68
C LEU A 23 -31.81 -7.98 19.47
N ILE A 24 -31.76 -9.31 19.50
CA ILE A 24 -30.54 -10.03 19.81
C ILE A 24 -29.61 -9.70 18.66
N ALA A 25 -28.80 -8.66 18.81
CA ALA A 25 -27.56 -8.58 18.09
C ALA A 25 -26.81 -9.86 18.44
N VAL A 26 -26.78 -10.82 17.51
CA VAL A 26 -25.85 -11.93 17.55
C VAL A 26 -24.48 -11.27 17.51
N GLN A 27 -23.89 -11.04 18.68
CA GLN A 27 -22.51 -10.57 18.77
C GLN A 27 -21.68 -11.70 18.17
N ALA A 28 -21.14 -11.45 16.98
CA ALA A 28 -20.26 -12.39 16.32
C ALA A 28 -19.12 -12.74 17.30
N ALA A 29 -18.87 -14.04 17.50
CA ALA A 29 -17.78 -14.47 18.35
C ALA A 29 -16.46 -13.91 17.80
N PRO A 30 -15.60 -13.31 18.63
CA PRO A 30 -14.38 -12.69 18.15
C PRO A 30 -13.43 -13.76 17.60
N LEU A 31 -13.17 -13.72 16.30
CA LEU A 31 -12.27 -14.62 15.58
C LEU A 31 -10.83 -14.54 16.12
N CYS A 32 -10.14 -15.67 16.06
CA CYS A 32 -8.72 -15.81 16.34
C CYS A 32 -8.31 -15.38 17.75
N ARG A 33 -9.22 -15.52 18.72
CA ARG A 33 -8.94 -15.33 20.16
C ARG A 33 -8.73 -16.66 20.87
N PRO A 34 -7.85 -16.73 21.90
CA PRO A 34 -7.49 -17.97 22.58
C PRO A 34 -8.71 -18.78 23.11
N LEU A 35 -9.80 -18.09 23.46
CA LEU A 35 -11.02 -18.67 24.06
C LEU A 35 -12.26 -18.63 23.15
N ALA A 36 -12.11 -18.37 21.85
CA ALA A 36 -13.24 -18.41 20.93
C ALA A 36 -13.75 -19.86 20.76
N GLN A 37 -15.06 -20.09 20.93
CA GLN A 37 -15.75 -21.33 20.57
C GLN A 37 -16.00 -21.39 19.04
N ALA A 38 -14.99 -21.07 18.24
CA ALA A 38 -15.10 -21.17 16.78
C ALA A 38 -14.70 -22.57 16.30
N ASP A 39 -15.29 -23.02 15.20
CA ASP A 39 -14.83 -24.22 14.50
C ASP A 39 -13.42 -23.98 13.97
N ARG A 40 -12.46 -24.76 14.49
CA ARG A 40 -11.02 -24.59 14.28
C ARG A 40 -10.50 -25.69 13.36
N GLU A 41 -9.83 -25.27 12.28
CA GLU A 41 -9.17 -26.17 11.35
C GLU A 41 -7.66 -25.91 11.37
N THR A 42 -6.87 -26.99 11.46
CA THR A 42 -5.42 -26.93 11.23
C THR A 42 -5.09 -27.62 9.91
N VAL A 43 -4.42 -26.90 9.02
CA VAL A 43 -3.91 -27.43 7.77
C VAL A 43 -2.39 -27.55 7.87
N ILE A 44 -1.89 -28.74 7.57
CA ILE A 44 -0.46 -29.03 7.53
C ILE A 44 -0.09 -29.25 6.08
N ALA A 45 0.86 -28.47 5.58
CA ALA A 45 1.27 -28.47 4.20
C ALA A 45 2.78 -28.75 4.08
N ASP A 46 3.15 -29.56 3.09
CA ASP A 46 4.54 -29.89 2.78
C ASP A 46 5.10 -29.00 1.66
N ILE A 47 5.00 -27.69 1.87
CA ILE A 47 5.47 -26.67 0.95
C ILE A 47 6.10 -25.53 1.76
N ALA A 48 7.21 -24.97 1.27
CA ALA A 48 7.73 -23.74 1.84
C ALA A 48 7.16 -22.51 1.17
N LEU A 49 7.16 -21.42 1.93
CA LEU A 49 6.77 -20.09 1.49
C LEU A 49 8.03 -19.24 1.38
N ASP A 50 8.82 -19.50 0.35
CA ASP A 50 10.05 -18.76 0.05
C ASP A 50 9.91 -17.95 -1.25
N ASP A 51 11.01 -17.41 -1.76
CA ASP A 51 11.06 -16.57 -2.95
C ASP A 51 10.96 -17.30 -4.29
N THR A 52 10.90 -18.64 -4.25
CA THR A 52 10.84 -19.46 -5.47
C THR A 52 9.45 -20.02 -5.75
N HIS A 53 8.57 -20.09 -4.75
CA HIS A 53 7.30 -20.80 -4.85
C HIS A 53 6.14 -19.93 -5.34
N THR A 54 5.31 -20.54 -6.18
CA THR A 54 4.03 -19.99 -6.62
C THR A 54 2.96 -21.04 -6.38
N LEU A 55 1.94 -20.71 -5.58
CA LEU A 55 0.87 -21.60 -5.18
C LEU A 55 -0.36 -21.44 -6.07
N LEU A 56 -1.18 -22.49 -6.15
CA LEU A 56 -2.47 -22.50 -6.82
C LEU A 56 -3.51 -21.80 -5.95
N GLY A 57 -4.21 -20.83 -6.52
CA GLY A 57 -5.37 -20.19 -5.91
C GLY A 57 -6.65 -21.03 -6.06
N LEU A 58 -7.60 -20.83 -5.16
CA LEU A 58 -8.95 -21.42 -5.21
C LEU A 58 -9.71 -21.06 -6.49
N ASP A 59 -9.36 -19.94 -7.12
CA ASP A 59 -9.88 -19.45 -8.40
C ASP A 59 -9.04 -19.89 -9.61
N GLY A 60 -8.04 -20.75 -9.40
CA GLY A 60 -7.09 -21.17 -10.44
C GLY A 60 -5.97 -20.16 -10.70
N SER A 61 -5.89 -19.05 -9.95
CA SER A 61 -4.82 -18.07 -10.08
C SER A 61 -3.47 -18.58 -9.56
N ARG A 62 -2.40 -17.82 -9.83
CA ARG A 62 -1.04 -18.09 -9.37
C ARG A 62 -0.65 -17.10 -8.29
N ILE A 63 -0.46 -17.59 -7.06
CA ILE A 63 -0.18 -16.77 -5.88
C ILE A 63 1.31 -16.90 -5.51
N LYS A 64 2.04 -15.78 -5.55
CA LYS A 64 3.47 -15.72 -5.23
C LYS A 64 3.68 -15.65 -3.72
N THR A 65 4.50 -16.54 -3.14
CA THR A 65 4.67 -16.64 -1.68
C THR A 65 5.55 -15.57 -1.05
N TRP A 66 6.35 -14.86 -1.85
CA TRP A 66 7.24 -13.78 -1.38
C TRP A 66 6.60 -12.40 -1.32
N ARG A 67 5.28 -12.33 -1.45
CA ARG A 67 4.53 -11.09 -1.30
C ARG A 67 4.30 -10.80 0.19
N PRO A 68 4.08 -9.53 0.58
CA PRO A 68 3.62 -9.20 1.93
C PRO A 68 2.41 -10.07 2.31
N MET A 69 2.35 -10.52 3.58
CA MET A 69 1.33 -11.48 4.05
C MET A 69 -0.12 -11.03 3.78
N VAL A 70 -0.33 -9.73 3.76
CA VAL A 70 -1.61 -9.11 3.42
C VAL A 70 -1.46 -8.32 2.15
N GLU A 71 -2.30 -8.63 1.16
CA GLU A 71 -2.45 -7.82 -0.04
C GLU A 71 -3.65 -6.88 0.14
N VAL A 72 -3.55 -5.69 -0.45
CA VAL A 72 -4.72 -4.83 -0.64
C VAL A 72 -5.12 -4.90 -2.10
N ALA A 73 -6.24 -5.56 -2.37
CA ALA A 73 -6.87 -5.53 -3.67
C ALA A 73 -7.44 -4.13 -3.87
N THR A 74 -6.95 -3.45 -4.92
CA THR A 74 -7.49 -2.17 -5.37
C THR A 74 -8.35 -2.39 -6.61
N GLY A 75 -9.32 -1.49 -6.81
CA GLY A 75 -10.39 -1.64 -7.79
C GLY A 75 -11.44 -0.59 -7.50
N LEU A 76 -12.73 -0.96 -7.60
CA LEU A 76 -13.82 -0.11 -7.14
C LEU A 76 -13.69 0.21 -5.65
N HIS A 77 -13.22 -0.74 -4.83
CA HIS A 77 -12.98 -0.56 -3.40
C HIS A 77 -11.58 -1.06 -3.04
N ALA A 78 -11.06 -0.62 -1.90
CA ALA A 78 -9.82 -1.17 -1.35
C ALA A 78 -10.19 -2.22 -0.29
N THR A 79 -9.69 -3.45 -0.46
CA THR A 79 -9.99 -4.56 0.45
C THR A 79 -8.70 -5.27 0.82
N ALA A 80 -8.43 -5.40 2.12
CA ALA A 80 -7.28 -6.12 2.63
C ALA A 80 -7.60 -7.59 2.84
N LEU A 81 -6.76 -8.47 2.31
CA LEU A 81 -6.94 -9.92 2.37
C LEU A 81 -5.58 -10.59 2.61
N PRO A 82 -5.46 -11.50 3.59
CA PRO A 82 -4.32 -12.41 3.67
C PRO A 82 -4.30 -13.29 2.42
N TRP A 83 -3.23 -13.22 1.60
CA TRP A 83 -3.23 -13.95 0.32
C TRP A 83 -3.35 -15.47 0.52
N ALA A 84 -2.91 -15.98 1.67
CA ALA A 84 -2.96 -17.39 2.04
C ALA A 84 -4.39 -17.91 2.21
N GLU A 85 -5.39 -17.04 2.42
CA GLU A 85 -6.81 -17.46 2.43
C GLU A 85 -7.32 -17.84 1.03
N ARG A 86 -6.69 -17.32 -0.03
CA ARG A 86 -7.07 -17.62 -1.42
C ARG A 86 -6.37 -18.85 -2.00
N VAL A 87 -5.44 -19.46 -1.27
CA VAL A 87 -4.68 -20.62 -1.75
C VAL A 87 -5.51 -21.89 -1.58
N ASP A 88 -5.50 -22.73 -2.61
CA ASP A 88 -6.00 -24.10 -2.50
C ASP A 88 -4.97 -24.97 -1.78
N TRP A 89 -5.07 -24.99 -0.45
CA TRP A 89 -4.17 -25.79 0.39
C TRP A 89 -4.38 -27.29 0.27
N SER A 90 -5.47 -27.77 -0.36
CA SER A 90 -5.71 -29.20 -0.52
C SER A 90 -4.63 -29.87 -1.36
N VAL A 91 -4.09 -29.15 -2.34
CA VAL A 91 -3.02 -29.59 -3.25
C VAL A 91 -1.69 -29.80 -2.53
N TYR A 92 -1.47 -29.08 -1.42
CA TYR A 92 -0.19 -29.05 -0.70
C TYR A 92 -0.23 -29.83 0.62
N ARG A 93 -1.34 -30.54 0.92
CA ARG A 93 -1.51 -31.25 2.18
C ARG A 93 -0.38 -32.24 2.41
N ALA A 94 0.16 -32.21 3.62
CA ALA A 94 1.03 -33.26 4.11
C ALA A 94 0.25 -34.60 4.20
N PRO A 95 0.96 -35.76 4.29
CA PRO A 95 0.32 -37.06 4.47
C PRO A 95 -0.66 -37.09 5.64
N ALA A 96 -1.70 -37.93 5.53
CA ALA A 96 -2.69 -38.07 6.58
C ALA A 96 -2.04 -38.44 7.92
N GLY A 97 -2.44 -37.75 9.00
CA GLY A 97 -1.87 -37.93 10.34
C GLY A 97 -0.55 -37.18 10.58
N ALA A 98 -0.01 -36.44 9.59
CA ALA A 98 1.11 -35.55 9.84
C ALA A 98 0.77 -34.55 10.95
N ARG A 99 1.72 -34.33 11.88
CA ARG A 99 1.60 -33.36 12.98
C ARG A 99 2.35 -32.05 12.71
N ILE A 100 3.26 -32.06 11.73
CA ILE A 100 4.09 -30.93 11.31
C ILE A 100 4.38 -31.04 9.81
N GLY A 101 4.58 -29.90 9.17
CA GLY A 101 5.02 -29.76 7.79
C GLY A 101 5.80 -28.46 7.63
N ARG A 102 6.29 -28.17 6.42
CA ARG A 102 7.02 -26.93 6.14
C ARG A 102 6.16 -25.68 6.34
N THR A 103 4.85 -25.81 6.19
CA THR A 103 3.87 -24.77 6.49
C THR A 103 2.73 -25.35 7.33
N VAL A 104 2.32 -24.64 8.37
CA VAL A 104 1.15 -24.97 9.19
C VAL A 104 0.24 -23.75 9.26
N LEU A 105 -1.03 -23.94 8.90
CA LEU A 105 -2.05 -22.90 8.91
C LEU A 105 -3.14 -23.23 9.92
N ARG A 106 -3.63 -22.22 10.62
CA ARG A 106 -4.78 -22.32 11.53
C ARG A 106 -5.87 -21.41 11.04
N PHE A 107 -7.04 -21.99 10.80
CA PHE A 107 -8.24 -21.29 10.37
C PHE A 107 -9.32 -21.37 11.45
N GLU A 108 -10.15 -20.34 11.53
CA GLU A 108 -11.40 -20.34 12.26
C GLU A 108 -12.54 -19.96 11.31
N ARG A 109 -13.73 -20.52 11.54
CA ARG A 109 -14.94 -20.10 10.83
C ARG A 109 -15.72 -19.08 11.65
N SER A 110 -16.12 -17.98 11.02
CA SER A 110 -17.06 -17.01 11.60
C SER A 110 -18.48 -17.56 11.65
N ALA A 111 -19.38 -16.83 12.30
CA ALA A 111 -20.78 -17.22 12.46
C ALA A 111 -21.54 -17.34 11.11
N ASP A 112 -21.09 -16.64 10.07
CA ASP A 112 -21.58 -16.73 8.69
C ASP A 112 -20.95 -17.90 7.91
N GLY A 113 -20.08 -18.69 8.54
CA GLY A 113 -19.39 -19.83 7.94
C GLY A 113 -18.17 -19.47 7.11
N VAL A 114 -17.81 -18.17 6.99
CA VAL A 114 -16.60 -17.73 6.27
C VAL A 114 -15.36 -18.17 7.03
N ARG A 115 -14.35 -18.62 6.30
CA ARG A 115 -13.11 -19.16 6.85
C ARG A 115 -12.06 -18.05 6.90
N HIS A 116 -11.49 -17.83 8.07
CA HIS A 116 -10.46 -16.82 8.33
C HIS A 116 -9.16 -17.45 8.81
N LEU A 117 -8.04 -17.01 8.26
CA LEU A 117 -6.70 -17.43 8.65
C LEU A 117 -6.32 -16.71 9.95
N CYS A 118 -6.09 -17.47 11.02
CA CYS A 118 -5.68 -16.97 12.33
C CYS A 118 -4.18 -17.01 12.56
N ALA A 119 -3.51 -18.04 12.03
CA ALA A 119 -2.06 -18.16 12.12
C ALA A 119 -1.47 -18.91 10.92
N LEU A 120 -0.27 -18.51 10.55
CA LEU A 120 0.56 -19.18 9.55
C LEU A 120 1.96 -19.34 10.14
N SER A 121 2.43 -20.57 10.24
CA SER A 121 3.73 -20.93 10.78
C SER A 121 4.57 -21.62 9.71
N THR A 122 5.85 -21.25 9.59
CA THR A 122 6.79 -21.89 8.67
C THR A 122 7.91 -22.57 9.43
N TYR A 123 8.34 -23.71 8.90
CA TYR A 123 9.41 -24.54 9.45
C TYR A 123 10.42 -24.91 8.36
N SER A 124 11.70 -24.85 8.70
CA SER A 124 12.79 -25.32 7.88
C SER A 124 12.76 -26.84 7.77
N ALA A 125 13.28 -27.36 6.65
CA ALA A 125 13.28 -28.80 6.37
C ALA A 125 13.96 -29.62 7.48
N ASN A 126 15.03 -29.09 8.08
CA ASN A 126 15.75 -29.75 9.17
C ASN A 126 14.87 -29.90 10.42
N ILE A 127 14.12 -28.85 10.78
CA ILE A 127 13.22 -28.88 11.93
C ILE A 127 12.07 -29.87 11.71
N VAL A 128 11.51 -29.91 10.49
CA VAL A 128 10.49 -30.89 10.13
C VAL A 128 11.04 -32.31 10.23
N ALA A 129 12.22 -32.59 9.65
CA ALA A 129 12.85 -33.91 9.70
C ALA A 129 13.13 -34.38 11.14
N GLN A 130 13.64 -33.49 12.00
CA GLN A 130 13.88 -33.79 13.41
C GLN A 130 12.58 -34.11 14.15
N ALA A 131 11.53 -33.31 13.96
CA ALA A 131 10.24 -33.53 14.60
C ALA A 131 9.55 -34.82 14.11
N LEU A 132 9.77 -35.23 12.86
CA LEU A 132 9.26 -36.52 12.35
C LEU A 132 10.04 -37.71 12.92
N ALA A 133 11.34 -37.56 13.20
CA ALA A 133 12.18 -38.61 13.79
C ALA A 133 11.90 -38.84 15.29
N ALA A 134 11.30 -37.87 15.99
CA ALA A 134 10.96 -37.94 17.41
C ALA A 134 9.45 -37.65 17.63
N PRO A 135 8.55 -38.59 17.29
CA PRO A 135 7.10 -38.35 17.24
C PRO A 135 6.47 -38.04 18.61
N ASP A 136 7.07 -38.51 19.70
CA ASP A 136 6.56 -38.33 21.06
C ASP A 136 6.97 -36.98 21.70
N ASP A 137 7.94 -36.29 21.09
CA ASP A 137 8.42 -35.00 21.60
C ASP A 137 7.47 -33.85 21.25
N ALA A 138 7.43 -32.82 22.09
CA ALA A 138 6.70 -31.59 21.77
C ALA A 138 7.24 -30.94 20.49
N LEU A 139 6.32 -30.37 19.68
CA LEU A 139 6.74 -29.68 18.45
C LEU A 139 7.58 -28.45 18.78
N PRO A 140 8.69 -28.22 18.04
CA PRO A 140 9.50 -27.03 18.22
C PRO A 140 8.72 -25.77 17.82
N PRO A 141 9.13 -24.59 18.31
CA PRO A 141 8.58 -23.33 17.83
C PRO A 141 8.92 -23.13 16.34
N PRO A 142 8.06 -22.43 15.58
CA PRO A 142 8.30 -22.17 14.17
C PRO A 142 9.45 -21.17 13.94
N ASP A 143 10.03 -21.22 12.75
CA ASP A 143 11.05 -20.27 12.29
C ASP A 143 10.44 -18.90 12.02
N THR A 144 9.20 -18.87 11.52
CA THR A 144 8.39 -17.65 11.44
C THR A 144 6.94 -17.98 11.73
N GLU A 145 6.27 -17.12 12.48
CA GLU A 145 4.84 -17.19 12.73
C GLU A 145 4.19 -15.85 12.42
N THR A 146 3.16 -15.86 11.58
CA THR A 146 2.27 -14.72 11.36
C THR A 146 0.95 -14.97 12.08
N ARG A 147 0.53 -14.05 12.94
CA ARG A 147 -0.76 -14.12 13.67
C ARG A 147 -1.67 -13.00 13.21
N PHE A 148 -2.85 -13.36 12.74
CA PHE A 148 -3.85 -12.42 12.22
C PHE A 148 -4.92 -12.14 13.28
N ARG A 149 -5.48 -10.93 13.26
CA ARG A 149 -6.59 -10.52 14.12
C ARG A 149 -7.66 -9.84 13.29
N TYR A 150 -8.90 -10.10 13.66
CA TYR A 150 -10.07 -9.55 13.00
C TYR A 150 -10.85 -8.69 14.00
N ASP A 151 -11.55 -7.68 13.49
CA ASP A 151 -12.51 -6.91 14.27
C ASP A 151 -13.85 -7.65 14.40
N ASP A 152 -14.81 -7.05 15.12
CA ASP A 152 -16.11 -7.66 15.37
C ASP A 152 -16.97 -7.77 14.09
N ALA A 153 -16.59 -7.10 13.01
CA ALA A 153 -17.20 -7.22 11.69
C ALA A 153 -16.52 -8.29 10.80
N GLY A 154 -15.57 -9.05 11.35
CA GLY A 154 -14.82 -10.09 10.62
C GLY A 154 -13.77 -9.54 9.66
N ARG A 155 -13.43 -8.25 9.74
CA ARG A 155 -12.41 -7.64 8.87
C ARG A 155 -11.05 -7.71 9.51
N LEU A 156 -10.01 -7.94 8.71
CA LEU A 156 -8.65 -7.98 9.20
C LEU A 156 -8.25 -6.63 9.80
N SER A 157 -7.89 -6.60 11.09
CA SER A 157 -7.58 -5.38 11.84
C SER A 157 -6.08 -5.25 12.15
N SER A 158 -5.37 -6.36 12.30
CA SER A 158 -3.92 -6.37 12.47
C SER A 158 -3.32 -7.74 12.19
N TYR A 159 -2.00 -7.77 12.01
CA TYR A 159 -1.23 -9.00 12.09
C TYR A 159 0.17 -8.75 12.67
N ASP A 160 0.70 -9.75 13.35
CA ASP A 160 2.08 -9.76 13.86
C ASP A 160 2.90 -10.80 13.10
N VAL A 161 4.07 -10.41 12.61
CA VAL A 161 5.07 -11.32 12.06
C VAL A 161 6.19 -11.49 13.08
N GLN A 162 6.35 -12.70 13.58
CA GLN A 162 7.43 -13.06 14.49
C GLN A 162 8.41 -13.98 13.76
N ALA A 163 9.63 -13.50 13.55
CA ALA A 163 10.73 -14.32 13.04
C ALA A 163 11.61 -14.78 14.21
N ARG A 164 12.03 -16.04 14.17
CA ARG A 164 13.02 -16.62 15.08
C ARG A 164 14.32 -16.81 14.30
N PRO A 165 15.32 -15.95 14.50
CA PRO A 165 16.61 -16.14 13.86
C PRO A 165 17.29 -17.40 14.40
N TRP A 166 18.11 -18.04 13.56
CA TRP A 166 18.82 -19.28 13.88
C TRP A 166 19.72 -19.16 15.12
N ASN A 167 20.21 -17.96 15.42
CA ASN A 167 21.05 -17.65 16.57
C ASN A 167 20.27 -17.49 17.90
N GLY A 168 18.95 -17.70 17.89
CA GLY A 168 18.09 -17.61 19.06
C GLY A 168 17.88 -16.18 19.60
N ALA A 169 18.33 -15.15 18.88
CA ALA A 169 18.14 -13.77 19.30
C ALA A 169 16.64 -13.42 19.41
N LYS A 170 16.29 -12.66 20.45
CA LYS A 170 14.93 -12.15 20.61
C LYS A 170 14.69 -11.01 19.63
N VAL A 171 13.84 -11.23 18.65
CA VAL A 171 13.36 -10.21 17.72
C VAL A 171 11.93 -9.83 18.12
N PRO A 172 11.63 -8.55 18.37
CA PRO A 172 10.26 -8.13 18.62
C PRO A 172 9.40 -8.40 17.38
N PRO A 173 8.12 -8.82 17.55
CA PRO A 173 7.24 -9.01 16.40
C PRO A 173 7.06 -7.72 15.60
N ALA A 174 7.12 -7.83 14.28
CA ALA A 174 6.74 -6.76 13.37
C ALA A 174 5.21 -6.69 13.31
N ARG A 175 4.64 -5.63 13.90
CA ARG A 175 3.21 -5.39 13.93
C ARG A 175 2.75 -4.54 12.77
N HIS A 176 1.69 -4.99 12.11
CA HIS A 176 1.00 -4.30 11.04
C HIS A 176 -0.47 -4.10 11.41
N CYS A 177 -1.00 -2.94 11.06
CA CYS A 177 -2.33 -2.50 11.47
C CYS A 177 -3.13 -2.07 10.25
N LEU A 178 -4.43 -2.36 10.29
CA LEU A 178 -5.40 -1.97 9.27
C LEU A 178 -6.52 -1.21 9.95
N ARG A 179 -6.80 -0.02 9.45
CA ARG A 179 -7.86 0.85 9.98
C ARG A 179 -8.90 1.09 8.91
N TYR A 180 -10.15 1.13 9.36
CA TYR A 180 -11.31 1.36 8.51
C TYR A 180 -11.94 2.70 8.87
N ASP A 181 -12.54 3.37 7.90
CA ASP A 181 -13.32 4.58 8.13
C ASP A 181 -14.69 4.26 8.75
N PRO A 182 -15.49 5.27 9.16
CA PRO A 182 -16.80 5.03 9.76
C PRO A 182 -17.82 4.33 8.84
N GLN A 183 -17.60 4.34 7.52
CA GLN A 183 -18.42 3.60 6.55
C GLN A 183 -17.95 2.14 6.39
N GLY A 184 -16.79 1.83 6.97
CA GLY A 184 -16.20 0.51 7.00
C GLY A 184 -15.25 0.21 5.85
N TRP A 185 -14.85 1.22 5.07
CA TRP A 185 -13.86 1.08 4.00
C TRP A 185 -12.45 1.11 4.57
N LEU A 186 -11.54 0.30 4.03
CA LEU A 186 -10.14 0.31 4.44
C LEU A 186 -9.58 1.73 4.24
N ALA A 187 -9.12 2.38 5.29
CA ALA A 187 -8.64 3.76 5.24
C ALA A 187 -7.12 3.87 5.35
N GLU A 188 -6.48 2.94 6.08
CA GLU A 188 -5.03 2.99 6.32
C GLU A 188 -4.47 1.58 6.54
N THR A 189 -3.26 1.35 6.01
CA THR A 189 -2.35 0.29 6.45
C THR A 189 -1.10 0.91 7.04
N SER A 190 -0.69 0.47 8.22
CA SER A 190 0.43 1.04 8.97
C SER A 190 1.26 -0.02 9.69
N THR A 191 2.47 0.35 10.14
CA THR A 191 3.33 -0.48 11.00
C THR A 191 3.49 0.12 12.39
N GLY A 192 3.81 -0.73 13.37
CA GLY A 192 3.99 -0.32 14.77
C GLY A 192 2.76 -0.58 15.64
N ALA A 193 2.57 0.21 16.70
CA ALA A 193 1.46 0.03 17.63
C ALA A 193 0.13 0.52 17.02
N CYS A 194 -0.88 -0.35 16.95
CA CYS A 194 -2.17 -0.04 16.32
C CYS A 194 -3.01 0.99 17.09
N ASP A 195 -2.75 1.13 18.39
CA ASP A 195 -3.35 2.07 19.34
C ASP A 195 -2.44 3.26 19.67
N GLY A 196 -1.21 3.28 19.11
CA GLY A 196 -0.23 4.33 19.30
C GLY A 196 -0.21 5.35 18.16
N GLN A 197 0.96 5.94 17.90
CA GLN A 197 1.18 6.73 16.69
C GLN A 197 1.46 5.76 15.51
N PRO A 198 0.51 5.57 14.58
CA PRO A 198 0.72 4.68 13.46
C PRO A 198 1.79 5.26 12.53
N ARG A 199 2.61 4.39 11.95
CA ARG A 199 3.49 4.75 10.82
C ARG A 199 2.80 4.31 9.53
N PRO A 200 2.05 5.18 8.84
CA PRO A 200 1.29 4.78 7.66
C PRO A 200 2.25 4.31 6.57
N GLN A 201 1.88 3.21 5.92
CA GLN A 201 2.48 2.74 4.67
C GLN A 201 1.64 3.22 3.49
N ALA A 202 0.32 3.14 3.63
CA ALA A 202 -0.63 3.63 2.64
C ALA A 202 -1.92 4.11 3.30
N ARG A 203 -2.53 5.14 2.71
CA ARG A 203 -3.90 5.57 3.00
C ARG A 203 -4.75 5.46 1.75
N TYR A 204 -6.00 5.05 1.92
CA TYR A 204 -6.95 4.81 0.84
C TYR A 204 -8.10 5.78 1.01
N VAL A 205 -8.39 6.55 -0.03
CA VAL A 205 -9.40 7.60 -0.01
C VAL A 205 -10.56 7.14 -0.87
N HIS A 206 -11.73 7.02 -0.27
CA HIS A 206 -12.98 6.66 -0.94
C HIS A 206 -13.92 7.86 -1.01
N ASP A 207 -14.79 7.86 -2.02
CA ASP A 207 -15.94 8.77 -2.04
C ASP A 207 -17.08 8.27 -1.12
N ALA A 208 -18.18 9.02 -1.08
CA ALA A 208 -19.33 8.68 -0.24
C ALA A 208 -20.01 7.35 -0.61
N ALA A 209 -19.88 6.90 -1.86
CA ALA A 209 -20.38 5.61 -2.32
C ALA A 209 -19.38 4.46 -2.05
N GLY A 210 -18.25 4.76 -1.41
CA GLY A 210 -17.18 3.81 -1.13
C GLY A 210 -16.22 3.60 -2.28
N ARG A 211 -16.37 4.28 -3.43
CA ARG A 211 -15.48 4.06 -4.57
C ARG A 211 -14.10 4.63 -4.27
N LEU A 212 -13.06 3.86 -4.56
CA LEU A 212 -11.66 4.25 -4.39
C LEU A 212 -11.32 5.39 -5.35
N LEU A 213 -10.95 6.54 -4.78
CA LEU A 213 -10.51 7.71 -5.54
C LEU A 213 -8.99 7.72 -5.70
N ARG A 214 -8.27 7.41 -4.61
CA ARG A 214 -6.81 7.39 -4.61
C ARG A 214 -6.19 6.60 -3.48
N VAL A 215 -4.96 6.18 -3.72
CA VAL A 215 -4.08 5.58 -2.71
C VAL A 215 -2.86 6.48 -2.54
N ILE A 216 -2.56 6.84 -1.29
CA ILE A 216 -1.45 7.69 -0.90
C ILE A 216 -0.41 6.80 -0.21
N PHE A 217 0.75 6.62 -0.83
CA PHE A 217 1.85 5.83 -0.29
C PHE A 217 2.85 6.73 0.42
N TYR A 218 3.32 6.27 1.57
CA TYR A 218 4.24 6.99 2.44
C TYR A 218 5.64 6.38 2.37
N LEU A 219 6.64 7.20 2.66
CA LEU A 219 8.01 6.72 2.81
C LEU A 219 8.12 5.93 4.13
N GLU A 220 8.70 4.74 4.09
CA GLU A 220 8.99 3.95 5.29
C GLU A 220 10.16 4.61 6.06
N SER A 221 9.82 5.60 6.91
CA SER A 221 10.64 6.28 7.91
C SER A 221 12.10 6.60 7.56
N ASN A 222 12.36 7.90 7.31
CA ASN A 222 13.64 8.52 7.61
C ASN A 222 13.37 9.79 8.44
N ALA A 223 13.88 9.81 9.69
CA ALA A 223 14.21 10.92 10.60
C ALA A 223 13.29 12.16 10.83
N ALA A 224 12.34 12.51 9.97
CA ALA A 224 11.70 13.84 10.00
C ALA A 224 10.40 13.94 10.82
N GLY A 225 10.00 12.89 11.55
CA GLY A 225 8.85 12.93 12.46
C GLY A 225 7.48 13.26 11.83
N GLN A 226 7.37 13.29 10.51
CA GLN A 226 6.13 13.57 9.77
C GLN A 226 5.89 12.55 8.67
N ASP A 227 4.63 12.14 8.53
CA ASP A 227 4.14 11.27 7.45
C ASP A 227 4.34 11.96 6.10
N GLN A 228 5.42 11.63 5.40
CA GLN A 228 5.66 12.20 4.07
C GLN A 228 5.09 11.29 2.97
N ALA A 229 4.03 11.77 2.32
CA ALA A 229 3.52 11.14 1.10
C ALA A 229 4.62 11.16 0.03
N ARG A 230 4.96 9.98 -0.48
CA ARG A 230 5.93 9.77 -1.56
C ARG A 230 5.24 9.67 -2.91
N GLU A 231 4.02 9.13 -2.92
CA GLU A 231 3.33 8.78 -4.13
C GLU A 231 1.82 8.80 -3.94
N VAL A 232 1.10 9.21 -4.98
CA VAL A 232 -0.36 9.13 -5.05
C VAL A 232 -0.76 8.44 -6.36
N VAL A 233 -1.60 7.43 -6.26
CA VAL A 233 -2.25 6.78 -7.42
C VAL A 233 -3.72 7.15 -7.39
N VAL A 234 -4.21 7.80 -8.44
CA VAL A 234 -5.62 8.16 -8.67
C VAL A 234 -6.27 7.08 -9.50
N TYR A 235 -7.51 6.74 -9.15
CA TYR A 235 -8.31 5.71 -9.80
C TYR A 235 -9.47 6.35 -10.58
N ASP A 236 -9.83 5.76 -11.72
CA ASP A 236 -10.99 6.17 -12.51
C ASP A 236 -12.31 5.61 -11.95
N GLN A 237 -13.41 5.86 -12.67
CA GLN A 237 -14.74 5.41 -12.26
C GLN A 237 -14.90 3.89 -12.27
N GLN A 238 -14.05 3.19 -13.02
CA GLN A 238 -14.01 1.74 -13.16
C GLN A 238 -13.06 1.09 -12.15
N GLY A 239 -12.40 1.88 -11.30
CA GLY A 239 -11.42 1.39 -10.32
C GLY A 239 -10.08 1.01 -10.94
N GLN A 240 -9.75 1.53 -12.12
CA GLN A 240 -8.43 1.34 -12.73
C GLN A 240 -7.51 2.52 -12.39
N PRO A 241 -6.19 2.28 -12.19
CA PRO A 241 -5.22 3.35 -12.02
C PRO A 241 -5.20 4.28 -13.24
N ALA A 242 -5.69 5.51 -13.06
CA ALA A 242 -5.79 6.52 -14.11
C ALA A 242 -4.56 7.43 -14.14
N GLN A 243 -4.07 7.83 -12.97
CA GLN A 243 -2.95 8.74 -12.87
C GLN A 243 -2.06 8.40 -11.67
N ARG A 244 -0.76 8.57 -11.85
CA ARG A 244 0.23 8.42 -10.78
C ARG A 244 1.04 9.70 -10.63
N TYR A 245 1.27 10.09 -9.39
CA TYR A 245 2.09 11.23 -8.99
C TYR A 245 3.14 10.75 -7.99
N ARG A 246 4.37 11.26 -8.09
CA ARG A 246 5.48 10.79 -7.26
C ARG A 246 6.37 11.95 -6.83
N ARG A 247 7.13 11.71 -5.78
CA ARG A 247 8.28 12.51 -5.35
C ARG A 247 9.52 11.64 -5.42
N GLN A 248 10.59 12.16 -6.00
CA GLN A 248 11.87 11.44 -6.04
C GLN A 248 12.43 11.35 -4.63
N VAL A 249 12.89 10.16 -4.23
CA VAL A 249 13.65 9.98 -2.99
C VAL A 249 15.09 10.36 -3.30
N ILE A 250 15.57 11.41 -2.64
CA ILE A 250 16.91 11.94 -2.83
C ILE A 250 17.71 11.57 -1.57
N PRO A 251 18.68 10.65 -1.66
CA PRO A 251 19.60 10.41 -0.57
C PRO A 251 20.52 11.63 -0.40
N LEU A 252 20.71 12.04 0.85
CA LEU A 252 21.66 13.06 1.24
C LEU A 252 22.97 12.40 1.68
N ALA A 253 24.04 13.21 1.79
CA ALA A 253 25.37 12.73 2.14
C ALA A 253 25.45 12.12 3.56
N ASP A 254 24.49 12.45 4.43
CA ASP A 254 24.36 11.92 5.79
C ASP A 254 23.45 10.67 5.86
N GLU A 255 23.20 10.02 4.71
CA GLU A 255 22.29 8.87 4.55
C GLU A 255 20.81 9.16 4.86
N SER A 256 20.47 10.39 5.24
CA SER A 256 19.08 10.81 5.32
C SER A 256 18.48 10.92 3.92
N THR A 257 17.15 10.93 3.82
CA THR A 257 16.48 11.10 2.54
C THR A 257 15.55 12.28 2.59
N VAL A 258 15.55 13.08 1.53
CA VAL A 258 14.54 14.10 1.29
C VAL A 258 13.71 13.73 0.07
N LEU A 259 12.48 14.21 0.05
CA LEU A 259 11.60 14.02 -1.09
C LEU A 259 11.65 15.26 -1.99
N GLY A 260 12.02 15.06 -3.25
CA GLY A 260 12.02 16.09 -4.27
C GLY A 260 10.62 16.62 -4.60
N PRO A 261 10.51 17.54 -5.59
CA PRO A 261 9.23 18.11 -5.97
C PRO A 261 8.25 17.04 -6.49
N PRO A 262 6.96 17.15 -6.14
CA PRO A 262 5.93 16.26 -6.65
C PRO A 262 5.73 16.47 -8.14
N HIS A 263 5.56 15.40 -8.90
CA HIS A 263 5.35 15.47 -10.35
C HIS A 263 4.48 14.31 -10.84
N ARG A 264 3.92 14.47 -12.02
CA ARG A 264 3.20 13.41 -12.73
C ARG A 264 4.19 12.32 -13.14
N ALA A 265 3.96 11.08 -12.73
CA ALA A 265 4.77 9.95 -13.19
C ALA A 265 4.48 9.68 -14.67
N LEU A 266 5.54 9.37 -15.42
CA LEU A 266 5.49 9.05 -16.84
C LEU A 266 6.04 7.65 -17.09
N ALA A 267 5.49 6.97 -18.09
CA ALA A 267 6.07 5.74 -18.62
C ALA A 267 7.16 6.12 -19.64
N THR A 268 8.40 6.28 -19.16
CA THR A 268 9.57 6.60 -19.99
C THR A 268 10.76 5.78 -19.52
N SER A 269 11.62 5.39 -20.46
CA SER A 269 12.89 4.71 -20.20
C SER A 269 14.00 5.67 -19.76
N ASN A 270 13.82 6.96 -20.03
CA ASN A 270 14.79 8.01 -19.69
C ASN A 270 14.68 8.44 -18.23
N ALA A 271 15.79 8.92 -17.66
CA ALA A 271 15.78 9.52 -16.32
C ALA A 271 14.82 10.71 -16.24
N ILE A 272 14.14 10.91 -15.12
CA ILE A 272 13.23 12.05 -14.93
C ILE A 272 13.98 13.20 -14.26
N LEU A 273 13.90 14.39 -14.86
CA LEU A 273 14.33 15.64 -14.23
C LEU A 273 13.12 16.55 -14.02
N VAL A 274 12.86 16.91 -12.75
CA VAL A 274 11.71 17.72 -12.38
C VAL A 274 12.07 19.21 -12.39
N LEU A 275 11.32 19.99 -13.16
CA LEU A 275 11.40 21.44 -13.23
C LEU A 275 10.53 22.05 -12.14
N ASP A 276 11.15 22.63 -11.12
CA ASP A 276 10.51 23.25 -9.96
C ASP A 276 9.70 24.52 -10.29
N GLY A 277 9.99 25.17 -11.42
CA GLY A 277 9.26 26.33 -11.89
C GLY A 277 9.85 26.96 -13.16
N PRO A 278 9.32 28.12 -13.60
CA PRO A 278 9.82 28.81 -14.79
C PRO A 278 11.29 29.24 -14.70
N ALA A 279 11.77 29.51 -13.49
CA ALA A 279 13.16 29.90 -13.21
C ALA A 279 14.05 28.70 -12.79
N TRP A 280 13.66 27.49 -13.18
CA TRP A 280 14.34 26.25 -12.81
C TRP A 280 15.84 26.29 -13.10
N ARG A 281 16.62 25.60 -12.27
CA ARG A 281 18.07 25.52 -12.39
C ARG A 281 18.47 24.17 -12.99
N SER A 282 19.45 24.20 -13.89
CA SER A 282 20.05 22.95 -14.36
C SER A 282 20.85 22.35 -13.20
N PRO A 283 20.69 21.05 -12.90
CA PRO A 283 21.57 20.38 -11.94
C PRO A 283 23.02 20.44 -12.41
N ALA A 284 23.95 20.35 -11.46
CA ALA A 284 25.35 20.09 -11.75
C ALA A 284 25.46 18.62 -12.17
N LEU A 285 25.59 18.38 -13.48
CA LEU A 285 25.84 17.05 -14.03
C LEU A 285 27.31 16.99 -14.45
N GLU A 286 27.96 15.88 -14.17
CA GLU A 286 29.32 15.63 -14.65
C GLU A 286 29.29 15.62 -16.18
N SER A 287 29.79 16.70 -16.78
CA SER A 287 29.86 16.84 -18.24
C SER A 287 31.22 17.39 -18.64
N TYR A 288 31.79 16.81 -19.69
CA TYR A 288 33.05 17.23 -20.29
C TYR A 288 32.76 17.81 -21.66
N HIS A 289 32.72 19.14 -21.80
CA HIS A 289 32.64 19.83 -23.10
C HIS A 289 31.56 19.31 -24.06
N TYR A 290 30.44 18.80 -23.54
CA TYR A 290 29.45 18.16 -24.38
C TYR A 290 28.52 19.19 -25.01
N ASP A 291 28.25 19.00 -26.31
CA ASP A 291 27.16 19.67 -27.01
C ASP A 291 25.83 19.13 -26.50
N TRP A 292 25.13 19.93 -25.74
CA TRP A 292 23.83 19.58 -25.17
C TRP A 292 22.70 20.23 -25.96
N ALA A 293 21.53 19.59 -25.93
CA ALA A 293 20.31 20.14 -26.49
C ALA A 293 19.10 19.70 -25.68
N ILE A 294 18.15 20.61 -25.53
CA ILE A 294 16.81 20.34 -25.02
C ILE A 294 15.86 20.40 -26.20
N VAL A 295 15.17 19.30 -26.46
CA VAL A 295 14.34 19.11 -27.64
C VAL A 295 12.91 18.75 -27.25
N GLN A 296 11.97 19.08 -28.12
CA GLN A 296 10.60 18.59 -28.08
C GLN A 296 10.43 17.44 -29.07
N SER A 297 9.97 16.28 -28.61
CA SER A 297 9.70 15.10 -29.44
C SER A 297 8.55 14.28 -28.87
N GLN A 298 7.70 13.74 -29.75
CA GLN A 298 6.68 12.79 -29.32
C GLN A 298 7.27 11.40 -29.02
N ASP A 299 8.35 11.06 -29.71
CA ASP A 299 9.10 9.82 -29.53
C ASP A 299 10.29 10.07 -28.58
N GLY A 300 10.29 9.38 -27.45
CA GLY A 300 11.31 9.46 -26.42
C GLY A 300 12.50 8.52 -26.64
N GLU A 301 12.50 7.72 -27.71
CA GLU A 301 13.60 6.81 -28.04
C GLU A 301 14.84 7.59 -28.51
N ALA A 302 16.02 7.11 -28.09
CA ALA A 302 17.27 7.84 -28.30
C ALA A 302 17.50 8.22 -29.78
N GLY A 303 17.21 7.31 -30.72
CA GLY A 303 17.36 7.56 -32.15
C GLY A 303 16.53 8.75 -32.65
N ALA A 304 15.25 8.81 -32.26
CA ALA A 304 14.35 9.92 -32.61
C ALA A 304 14.79 11.23 -31.95
N LEU A 305 15.25 11.18 -30.71
CA LEU A 305 15.75 12.36 -29.99
C LEU A 305 17.02 12.95 -30.64
N TYR A 306 17.93 12.11 -31.14
CA TYR A 306 19.09 12.60 -31.89
C TYR A 306 18.72 13.17 -33.27
N GLN A 307 17.64 12.69 -33.90
CA GLN A 307 17.09 13.33 -35.10
C GLN A 307 16.46 14.68 -34.76
N ALA A 308 15.68 14.77 -33.68
CA ALA A 308 15.08 16.01 -33.19
C ALA A 308 16.17 17.05 -32.85
N LYS A 309 17.29 16.64 -32.26
CA LYS A 309 18.46 17.51 -32.01
C LYS A 309 19.00 18.18 -33.28
N ARG A 310 18.86 17.54 -34.45
CA ARG A 310 19.30 18.08 -35.75
C ARG A 310 18.23 18.94 -36.44
N ASN A 311 17.02 18.99 -35.91
CA ASN A 311 15.92 19.80 -36.43
C ASN A 311 15.77 21.09 -35.61
N PRO A 312 16.11 22.29 -36.15
CA PRO A 312 15.99 23.54 -35.42
C PRO A 312 14.59 23.84 -34.88
N ALA A 313 13.53 23.36 -35.53
CA ALA A 313 12.15 23.55 -35.06
C ALA A 313 11.82 22.77 -33.79
N ALA A 314 12.53 21.65 -33.55
CA ALA A 314 12.36 20.82 -32.36
C ALA A 314 13.25 21.25 -31.20
N VAL A 315 14.28 22.07 -31.43
CA VAL A 315 15.23 22.51 -30.39
C VAL A 315 14.65 23.68 -29.60
N LEU A 316 14.53 23.51 -28.29
CA LEU A 316 14.08 24.54 -27.36
C LEU A 316 15.26 25.36 -26.80
N ALA A 317 16.39 24.70 -26.56
CA ALA A 317 17.67 25.30 -26.21
C ALA A 317 18.82 24.35 -26.54
N ASN A 318 20.01 24.89 -26.79
CA ASN A 318 21.23 24.12 -26.98
C ASN A 318 22.44 24.94 -26.54
N GLY A 319 23.60 24.27 -26.46
CA GLY A 319 24.87 24.90 -26.15
C GLY A 319 25.97 23.87 -25.94
N ASN A 320 27.13 24.33 -25.48
CA ASN A 320 28.25 23.49 -25.06
C ASN A 320 28.52 23.72 -23.57
N SER A 321 28.75 22.66 -22.78
CA SER A 321 28.94 22.78 -21.33
C SER A 321 30.34 23.27 -20.90
N GLY A 322 31.30 23.34 -21.83
CA GLY A 322 32.65 23.87 -21.59
C GLY A 322 33.45 23.11 -20.51
N ASN A 323 34.53 23.75 -20.04
CA ASN A 323 35.42 23.21 -19.00
C ASN A 323 34.76 23.12 -17.61
N GLY A 324 33.68 23.87 -17.37
CA GLY A 324 33.02 23.99 -16.06
C GLY A 324 31.81 23.08 -15.89
N GLY A 325 31.43 22.31 -16.91
CA GLY A 325 30.23 21.46 -16.88
C GLY A 325 28.91 22.25 -16.69
N VAL A 326 28.89 23.53 -17.08
CA VAL A 326 27.76 24.44 -16.81
C VAL A 326 26.84 24.51 -18.03
N PHE A 327 25.55 24.28 -17.80
CA PHE A 327 24.51 24.37 -18.82
C PHE A 327 23.87 25.75 -18.84
N ASN A 328 24.51 26.68 -19.55
CA ASN A 328 24.07 28.07 -19.63
C ASN A 328 22.77 28.19 -20.46
N MET A 329 21.72 28.69 -19.82
CA MET A 329 20.43 28.99 -20.44
C MET A 329 19.94 30.36 -19.99
N SER A 330 19.46 31.16 -20.93
CA SER A 330 18.79 32.43 -20.63
C SER A 330 17.47 32.20 -19.88
N ALA A 331 16.99 33.22 -19.18
CA ALA A 331 15.69 33.16 -18.50
C ALA A 331 14.54 32.83 -19.48
N ALA A 332 14.59 33.39 -20.70
CA ALA A 332 13.61 33.11 -21.74
C ALA A 332 13.64 31.64 -22.21
N GLN A 333 14.83 31.05 -22.34
CA GLN A 333 14.97 29.63 -22.65
C GLN A 333 14.39 28.75 -21.53
N ARG A 334 14.71 29.05 -20.26
CA ARG A 334 14.18 28.30 -19.10
C ARG A 334 12.65 28.36 -19.05
N GLN A 335 12.08 29.55 -19.22
CA GLN A 335 10.62 29.76 -19.30
C GLN A 335 10.00 28.94 -20.43
N ARG A 336 10.56 29.03 -21.64
CA ARG A 336 10.05 28.31 -22.82
C ARG A 336 10.06 26.80 -22.59
N ILE A 337 11.15 26.26 -22.05
CA ILE A 337 11.29 24.83 -21.75
C ILE A 337 10.24 24.40 -20.71
N TRP A 338 10.11 25.16 -19.62
CA TRP A 338 9.13 24.87 -18.57
C TRP A 338 7.70 24.87 -19.10
N GLU A 339 7.34 25.89 -19.88
CA GLU A 339 6.01 26.01 -20.47
C GLU A 339 5.73 24.91 -21.50
N THR A 340 6.72 24.55 -22.32
CA THR A 340 6.59 23.44 -23.29
C THR A 340 6.41 22.11 -22.55
N ALA A 341 7.17 21.87 -21.47
CA ALA A 341 7.04 20.66 -20.66
C ALA A 341 5.69 20.60 -19.91
N ARG A 342 5.13 21.76 -19.55
CA ARG A 342 3.79 21.88 -18.95
C ARG A 342 2.69 21.50 -19.94
N GLN A 343 2.78 22.01 -21.17
CA GLN A 343 1.81 21.79 -22.24
C GLN A 343 1.91 20.39 -22.86
N HIS A 344 3.12 19.83 -22.91
CA HIS A 344 3.41 18.53 -23.49
C HIS A 344 4.20 17.64 -22.51
N PRO A 345 3.59 17.17 -21.40
CA PRO A 345 4.26 16.34 -20.41
C PRO A 345 4.84 15.06 -21.05
N GLY A 346 6.13 14.83 -20.86
CA GLY A 346 6.83 13.66 -21.38
C GLY A 346 7.40 13.79 -22.79
N HIS A 347 7.24 14.96 -23.41
CA HIS A 347 7.72 15.22 -24.77
C HIS A 347 8.88 16.20 -24.82
N VAL A 348 9.43 16.60 -23.68
CA VAL A 348 10.60 17.48 -23.61
C VAL A 348 11.76 16.69 -23.02
N HIS A 349 12.87 16.63 -23.75
CA HIS A 349 14.01 15.79 -23.41
C HIS A 349 15.29 16.59 -23.45
N TRP A 350 16.17 16.33 -22.49
CA TRP A 350 17.48 16.93 -22.40
C TRP A 350 18.55 15.88 -22.70
N LEU A 351 19.21 16.06 -23.85
CA LEU A 351 20.39 15.30 -24.25
C LEU A 351 21.60 16.10 -23.73
N TRP A 352 22.09 15.76 -22.54
CA TRP A 352 23.14 16.54 -21.87
C TRP A 352 24.55 15.95 -22.06
N ALA A 353 24.66 14.67 -22.39
CA ALA A 353 25.88 14.00 -22.84
C ALA A 353 25.53 12.81 -23.77
N PRO A 354 26.50 12.24 -24.51
CA PRO A 354 26.26 11.05 -25.33
C PRO A 354 25.66 9.90 -24.51
N GLY A 355 24.50 9.38 -24.94
CA GLY A 355 23.76 8.32 -24.25
C GLY A 355 23.08 8.75 -22.94
N GLN A 356 23.21 10.00 -22.53
CA GLN A 356 22.63 10.52 -21.29
C GLN A 356 21.46 11.44 -21.60
N ILE A 357 20.26 10.91 -21.36
CA ILE A 357 19.00 11.55 -21.74
C ILE A 357 18.08 11.61 -20.51
N SER A 358 17.57 12.82 -20.24
CA SER A 358 16.56 13.04 -19.22
C SER A 358 15.26 13.52 -19.85
N THR A 359 14.11 12.99 -19.42
CA THR A 359 12.80 13.57 -19.72
C THR A 359 12.49 14.65 -18.70
N LEU A 360 12.15 15.85 -19.17
CA LEU A 360 11.83 16.99 -18.33
C LEU A 360 10.34 17.00 -18.01
N VAL A 361 10.01 17.14 -16.73
CA VAL A 361 8.62 17.19 -16.25
C VAL A 361 8.44 18.37 -15.31
N THR A 362 7.30 19.05 -15.38
CA THR A 362 7.02 20.13 -14.43
C THR A 362 6.59 19.59 -13.08
N ALA A 363 7.05 20.24 -12.01
CA ALA A 363 6.54 19.99 -10.67
C ALA A 363 5.05 20.37 -10.59
N MET A 364 4.30 19.64 -9.77
CA MET A 364 3.01 20.08 -9.27
C MET A 364 3.22 21.25 -8.30
N THR A 365 2.26 22.15 -8.23
CA THR A 365 2.26 23.18 -7.20
C THR A 365 2.13 22.56 -5.81
N ALA A 366 2.69 23.22 -4.80
CA ALA A 366 2.56 22.78 -3.41
C ALA A 366 1.09 22.65 -2.98
N GLN A 367 0.22 23.55 -3.45
CA GLN A 367 -1.22 23.50 -3.18
C GLN A 367 -1.89 22.28 -3.81
N ALA A 368 -1.60 21.98 -5.08
CA ALA A 368 -2.16 20.81 -5.76
C ALA A 368 -1.68 19.51 -5.09
N TRP A 369 -0.41 19.44 -4.70
CA TRP A 369 0.11 18.29 -3.96
C TRP A 369 -0.53 18.15 -2.58
N ALA A 370 -0.69 19.24 -1.83
CA ALA A 370 -1.32 19.23 -0.52
C ALA A 370 -2.76 18.70 -0.57
N ALA A 371 -3.55 19.10 -1.58
CA ALA A 371 -4.89 18.53 -1.82
C ALA A 371 -4.83 17.04 -2.21
N CYS A 372 -3.96 16.71 -3.17
CA CYS A 372 -3.81 15.35 -3.69
C CYS A 372 -3.37 14.34 -2.60
N ALA A 373 -2.44 14.72 -1.73
CA ALA A 373 -1.88 13.90 -0.66
C ALA A 373 -2.61 14.03 0.68
N ASN A 374 -3.72 14.78 0.75
CA ASN A 374 -4.55 14.87 1.96
C ASN A 374 -5.54 13.69 2.00
N PRO A 375 -5.47 12.76 2.97
CA PRO A 375 -6.41 11.64 3.06
C PRO A 375 -7.84 12.06 3.42
N LEU A 376 -8.06 13.29 3.93
CA LEU A 376 -9.38 13.79 4.28
C LEU A 376 -10.11 14.47 3.11
N ASP A 377 -9.43 14.79 2.01
CA ASP A 377 -10.03 15.48 0.87
C ASP A 377 -10.74 14.49 -0.06
N ARG A 378 -12.01 14.16 0.18
CA ARG A 378 -12.74 13.15 -0.60
C ARG A 378 -13.21 13.61 -2.00
N ARG A 379 -12.65 14.69 -2.57
CA ARG A 379 -12.96 15.13 -3.93
C ARG A 379 -12.22 14.29 -4.97
N ALA A 380 -12.89 13.97 -6.08
CA ALA A 380 -12.30 13.22 -7.19
C ALA A 380 -11.23 14.02 -7.97
N ASP A 381 -11.38 15.35 -8.03
CA ASP A 381 -10.46 16.27 -8.71
C ASP A 381 -9.32 16.79 -7.81
N ALA A 382 -9.10 16.20 -6.62
CA ALA A 382 -8.14 16.71 -5.63
C ALA A 382 -6.69 16.83 -6.15
N CYS A 383 -6.31 16.03 -7.15
CA CYS A 383 -4.98 16.05 -7.77
C CYS A 383 -4.89 16.91 -9.04
N ALA A 384 -6.00 17.43 -9.54
CA ALA A 384 -6.01 18.24 -10.75
C ALA A 384 -5.40 19.63 -10.46
N PRO A 385 -4.51 20.14 -11.34
CA PRO A 385 -4.11 21.54 -11.25
C PRO A 385 -5.35 22.42 -11.49
N ARG A 386 -5.69 23.26 -10.52
CA ARG A 386 -6.71 24.30 -10.65
C ARG A 386 -6.12 25.58 -11.23
#